data_AF-A0A9X5UGW0-F1
#
_entry.id   AF-A0A9X5UGW0-F1
#
_cell.length_a   1.000
_cell.length_b   1.000
_cell.length_c   1.000
_cell.angle_alpha   90.00
_cell.angle_beta   90.00
_cell.angle_gamma   90.00
#
_symmetry.space_group_name_H-M   'P 1'
#
loop_
_entity.id
_entity.type
_entity.pdbx_description
1 polymer ?
#
loop_
_entity_poly.entity_id
_entity_poly.type
_entity_poly.pdbx_seq_one_letter_code
_entity_poly.pdbx_strand_id
1 'polypeptide(L)'
;MVSVTGYPEAVEIYGDRDAFSSCNAVSGPFPGLPVPPEGDDISVVIERYRDQLPMSDFVVNLDGEDHMIQRALLRRLPTPGALKKSEDRTRALADRQIDEFIDEGAFEVGAHYANSFSLLVIADLLGVPEKDREEFRKQLGAEKPTPDVGEPSQAASSNPLEFLYRRFAEYIEDRRREPRADVLTDLALATYPDESTPELEVVARLASFLFAAGGDTTARLIASGMRILAENPELQDLLRGDPGRIGDFVEETLRLESPTKSDFRLTRVTTTVGGVEIPAGTTVAMHPGQ
;
A
#
# COMPACT_ATOMS: atom_id res chain seq x y z
N MET A 1 -14.79 -14.47 -12.31
CA MET A 1 -14.52 -13.75 -11.06
C MET A 1 -15.78 -13.76 -10.21
N VAL A 2 -15.65 -13.93 -8.90
CA VAL A 2 -16.75 -13.86 -7.92
C VAL A 2 -16.51 -12.67 -7.01
N SER A 3 -17.54 -11.85 -6.77
CA SER A 3 -17.47 -10.75 -5.80
C SER A 3 -18.05 -11.18 -4.46
N VAL A 4 -17.32 -10.88 -3.39
CA VAL A 4 -17.68 -11.19 -2.01
C VAL A 4 -17.92 -9.89 -1.28
N THR A 5 -19.19 -9.68 -0.93
CA THR A 5 -19.69 -8.47 -0.26
C THR A 5 -20.08 -8.72 1.20
N GLY A 6 -20.13 -9.98 1.64
CA GLY A 6 -20.40 -10.34 3.02
C GLY A 6 -19.12 -10.32 3.86
N TYR A 7 -19.20 -9.71 5.06
CA TYR A 7 -18.08 -9.66 5.99
C TYR A 7 -17.62 -11.05 6.46
N PRO A 8 -18.51 -11.97 6.89
CA PRO A 8 -18.10 -13.31 7.32
C PRO A 8 -17.37 -14.09 6.20
N GLU A 9 -17.88 -14.02 4.98
CA GLU A 9 -17.32 -14.69 3.81
C GLU A 9 -15.97 -14.11 3.43
N ALA A 10 -15.80 -12.79 3.50
CA ALA A 10 -14.50 -12.16 3.27
C ALA A 10 -13.48 -12.61 4.33
N VAL A 11 -13.87 -12.65 5.61
CA VAL A 11 -12.99 -13.13 6.70
C VAL A 11 -12.63 -14.60 6.52
N GLU A 12 -13.57 -15.44 6.08
CA GLU A 12 -13.31 -16.85 5.75
C GLU A 12 -12.23 -16.97 4.67
N ILE A 13 -12.37 -16.23 3.56
CA ILE A 13 -11.39 -16.22 2.46
C ILE A 13 -10.02 -15.69 2.92
N TYR A 14 -9.98 -14.62 3.72
CA TYR A 14 -8.71 -14.11 4.27
C TYR A 14 -8.01 -15.13 5.19
N GLY A 15 -8.79 -15.97 5.88
CA GLY A 15 -8.31 -16.99 6.80
C GLY A 15 -7.83 -18.27 6.12
N ASP A 16 -8.44 -18.64 5.00
CA ASP A 16 -8.18 -19.90 4.29
C ASP A 16 -7.13 -19.74 3.17
N ARG A 17 -5.87 -19.79 3.59
CA ARG A 17 -4.70 -19.65 2.69
C ARG A 17 -4.42 -20.90 1.85
N ASP A 18 -4.99 -22.04 2.25
CA ASP A 18 -4.82 -23.30 1.53
C ASP A 18 -5.75 -23.32 0.30
N ALA A 19 -6.96 -22.78 0.43
CA ALA A 19 -7.90 -22.66 -0.68
C ALA A 19 -7.73 -21.38 -1.51
N PHE A 20 -7.18 -20.30 -0.95
CA PHE A 20 -7.10 -19.00 -1.62
C PHE A 20 -5.67 -18.44 -1.66
N SER A 21 -5.10 -18.37 -2.86
CA SER A 21 -3.77 -17.80 -3.12
C SER A 21 -3.81 -16.29 -3.23
N SER A 22 -2.76 -15.63 -2.77
CA SER A 22 -2.54 -14.19 -2.92
C SER A 22 -1.83 -13.83 -4.22
N CYS A 23 -1.51 -14.80 -5.09
CA CYS A 23 -0.70 -14.61 -6.30
C CYS A 23 -1.19 -13.53 -7.29
N ASN A 24 -2.44 -13.09 -7.15
CA ASN A 24 -3.05 -12.02 -7.93
C ASN A 24 -3.66 -10.90 -7.07
N ALA A 25 -3.26 -10.76 -5.80
CA ALA A 25 -3.87 -9.85 -4.84
C ALA A 25 -3.89 -8.40 -5.31
N VAL A 26 -2.83 -7.94 -5.99
CA VAL A 26 -2.76 -6.57 -6.52
C VAL A 26 -3.35 -6.45 -7.93
N SER A 27 -3.13 -7.45 -8.79
CA SER A 27 -3.51 -7.37 -10.21
C SER A 27 -4.97 -7.75 -10.47
N GLY A 28 -5.57 -8.52 -9.57
CA GLY A 28 -6.92 -9.05 -9.71
C GLY A 28 -7.04 -10.03 -10.89
N PRO A 29 -8.18 -10.04 -11.62
CA PRO A 29 -8.43 -11.01 -12.69
C PRO A 29 -7.64 -10.73 -13.98
N PHE A 30 -7.00 -9.57 -14.10
CA PHE A 30 -6.17 -9.19 -15.25
C PHE A 30 -4.72 -9.29 -14.81
N PRO A 31 -3.81 -10.03 -15.47
CA PRO A 31 -3.83 -10.65 -16.79
C PRO A 31 -4.34 -12.11 -16.84
N GLY A 32 -4.73 -12.68 -15.70
CA GLY A 32 -5.10 -14.10 -15.58
C GLY A 32 -3.89 -15.05 -15.59
N LEU A 33 -4.15 -16.35 -15.45
CA LEU A 33 -3.10 -17.36 -15.56
C LEU A 33 -2.63 -17.50 -17.03
N PRO A 34 -1.34 -17.78 -17.29
CA PRO A 34 -0.84 -18.01 -18.65
C PRO A 34 -1.44 -19.23 -19.36
N VAL A 35 -2.02 -20.15 -18.58
CA VAL A 35 -2.69 -21.35 -19.06
C VAL A 35 -4.09 -21.45 -18.44
N PRO A 36 -5.07 -22.05 -19.13
CA PRO A 36 -6.38 -22.30 -18.55
C PRO A 36 -6.26 -23.17 -17.28
N PRO A 37 -6.97 -22.84 -16.18
CA PRO A 37 -7.07 -23.72 -15.04
C PRO A 37 -7.87 -24.97 -15.41
N GLU A 38 -7.36 -26.16 -15.08
CA GLU A 38 -8.02 -27.44 -15.32
C GLU A 38 -8.04 -28.26 -14.03
N GLY A 39 -9.19 -28.86 -13.69
CA GLY A 39 -9.39 -29.68 -12.50
C GLY A 39 -9.79 -28.88 -11.26
N ASP A 40 -9.85 -29.60 -10.13
CA ASP A 40 -10.32 -29.06 -8.84
C ASP A 40 -9.18 -28.58 -7.91
N ASP A 41 -7.93 -28.68 -8.35
CA ASP A 41 -6.75 -28.15 -7.66
C ASP A 41 -5.72 -27.66 -8.67
N ILE A 42 -5.47 -26.36 -8.68
CA ILE A 42 -4.52 -25.69 -9.58
C ILE A 42 -3.25 -25.23 -8.85
N SER A 43 -2.98 -25.72 -7.65
CA SER A 43 -1.80 -25.35 -6.85
C SER A 43 -0.50 -25.49 -7.66
N VAL A 44 -0.34 -26.58 -8.41
CA VAL A 44 0.84 -26.82 -9.26
C VAL A 44 0.94 -25.81 -10.41
N VAL A 45 -0.20 -25.38 -10.96
CA VAL A 45 -0.23 -24.35 -12.01
C VAL A 45 0.20 -23.01 -11.43
N ILE A 46 -0.33 -22.64 -10.27
CA ILE A 46 0.06 -21.39 -9.58
C ILE A 46 1.57 -21.39 -9.33
N GLU A 47 2.13 -22.43 -8.72
CA GLU A 47 3.57 -22.45 -8.43
C GLU A 47 4.45 -22.48 -9.70
N ARG A 48 4.00 -23.13 -10.78
CA ARG A 48 4.74 -23.16 -12.05
C ARG A 48 4.79 -21.80 -12.74
N TYR A 49 3.71 -21.02 -12.65
CA TYR A 49 3.55 -19.77 -13.42
C TYR A 49 3.60 -18.50 -12.56
N ARG A 50 3.81 -18.61 -11.24
CA ARG A 50 3.81 -17.50 -10.29
C ARG A 50 4.70 -16.35 -10.75
N ASP A 51 5.93 -16.63 -11.14
CA ASP A 51 6.92 -15.62 -11.56
C ASP A 51 6.51 -14.85 -12.83
N GLN A 52 5.55 -15.35 -13.60
CA GLN A 52 5.03 -14.69 -14.80
C GLN A 52 3.86 -13.75 -14.50
N LEU A 53 3.28 -13.81 -13.29
CA LEU A 53 2.22 -12.92 -12.87
C LEU A 53 2.78 -11.53 -12.55
N PRO A 54 2.03 -10.44 -12.81
CA PRO A 54 2.50 -9.10 -12.51
C PRO A 54 2.73 -8.92 -11.01
N MET A 55 3.83 -8.26 -10.66
CA MET A 55 4.19 -7.98 -9.26
C MET A 55 4.29 -9.26 -8.41
N SER A 56 4.58 -10.42 -9.03
CA SER A 56 4.71 -11.72 -8.36
C SER A 56 5.75 -11.74 -7.25
N ASP A 57 6.71 -10.83 -7.34
CA ASP A 57 7.80 -10.59 -6.41
C ASP A 57 7.42 -9.72 -5.20
N PHE A 58 6.24 -9.12 -5.19
CA PHE A 58 5.78 -8.31 -4.06
C PHE A 58 5.29 -9.22 -2.94
N VAL A 59 5.69 -8.89 -1.71
CA VAL A 59 5.33 -9.66 -0.51
C VAL A 59 3.83 -9.92 -0.38
N VAL A 60 2.98 -9.00 -0.83
CA VAL A 60 1.51 -9.15 -0.82
C VAL A 60 0.98 -10.22 -1.78
N ASN A 61 1.74 -10.56 -2.83
CA ASN A 61 1.39 -11.60 -3.80
C ASN A 61 2.02 -12.98 -3.49
N LEU A 62 2.81 -13.07 -2.41
CA LEU A 62 3.43 -14.32 -1.99
C LEU A 62 2.49 -15.11 -1.08
N ASP A 63 2.69 -16.43 -1.06
CA ASP A 63 1.95 -17.37 -0.22
C ASP A 63 2.92 -18.13 0.70
N GLY A 64 2.37 -18.81 1.72
CA GLY A 64 3.10 -19.79 2.52
C GLY A 64 4.45 -19.31 3.10
N GLU A 65 5.47 -20.13 2.89
CA GLU A 65 6.82 -19.92 3.43
C GLU A 65 7.51 -18.69 2.83
N ASP A 66 7.39 -18.47 1.52
CA ASP A 66 7.99 -17.31 0.84
C ASP A 66 7.46 -15.98 1.39
N HIS A 67 6.14 -15.91 1.62
CA HIS A 67 5.54 -14.76 2.28
C HIS A 67 6.08 -14.58 3.71
N MET A 68 6.20 -15.66 4.48
CA MET A 68 6.74 -15.58 5.85
C MET A 68 8.19 -15.12 5.88
N ILE A 69 9.03 -15.63 4.97
CA ILE A 69 10.45 -15.29 4.84
C ILE A 69 10.60 -13.82 4.46
N GLN A 70 9.92 -13.35 3.41
CA GLN A 70 10.01 -11.95 2.99
C GLN A 70 9.39 -11.00 4.00
N ARG A 71 8.23 -11.35 4.58
CA ARG A 71 7.60 -10.55 5.64
C ARG A 71 8.46 -10.47 6.89
N ALA A 72 9.37 -11.42 7.12
CA ALA A 72 10.32 -11.35 8.22
C ALA A 72 11.25 -10.12 8.12
N LEU A 73 11.59 -9.68 6.90
CA LEU A 73 12.39 -8.48 6.67
C LEU A 73 11.69 -7.20 7.17
N LEU A 74 10.34 -7.21 7.20
CA LEU A 74 9.52 -6.11 7.70
C LEU A 74 9.32 -6.12 9.22
N ARG A 75 9.77 -7.15 9.94
CA ARG A 75 9.53 -7.26 11.39
C ARG A 75 10.24 -6.20 12.22
N ARG A 76 11.21 -5.49 11.62
CA ARG A 76 11.92 -4.36 12.23
C ARG A 76 11.37 -2.99 11.81
N LEU A 77 10.22 -2.94 11.13
CA LEU A 77 9.49 -1.70 10.85
C LEU A 77 9.23 -0.89 12.13
N PRO A 78 9.07 0.44 12.01
CA PRO A 78 9.43 1.37 13.08
C PRO A 78 8.74 1.04 14.39
N THR A 79 9.56 0.84 15.41
CA THR A 79 9.12 0.67 16.79
C THR A 79 8.23 1.83 17.22
N PRO A 80 7.35 1.66 18.23
CA PRO A 80 6.48 2.74 18.74
C PRO A 80 7.20 4.06 19.03
N GLY A 81 8.50 4.02 19.39
CA GLY A 81 9.32 5.22 19.60
C GLY A 81 9.72 5.95 18.31
N ALA A 82 9.97 5.22 17.21
CA ALA A 82 10.22 5.80 15.90
C ALA A 82 8.93 6.44 15.32
N LEU A 83 7.78 5.83 15.57
CA LEU A 83 6.46 6.40 15.26
C LEU A 83 6.21 7.70 16.02
N LYS A 84 6.53 7.77 17.32
CA LYS A 84 6.36 9.01 18.10
C LYS A 84 7.25 10.16 17.61
N LYS A 85 8.52 9.89 17.28
CA LYS A 85 9.40 10.90 16.65
C LYS A 85 8.92 11.31 15.25
N SER A 86 8.24 10.40 14.55
CA SER A 86 7.57 10.70 13.29
C SER A 86 6.42 11.68 13.51
N GLU A 87 5.66 11.58 14.61
CA GLU A 87 4.50 12.44 14.86
C GLU A 87 4.85 13.93 14.86
N ASP A 88 5.88 14.35 15.60
CA ASP A 88 6.29 15.77 15.66
C ASP A 88 6.71 16.31 14.29
N ARG A 89 7.44 15.49 13.50
CA ARG A 89 7.86 15.86 12.14
C ARG A 89 6.68 15.90 11.17
N THR A 90 5.77 14.94 11.27
CA THR A 90 4.53 14.87 10.49
C THR A 90 3.65 16.07 10.78
N ARG A 91 3.51 16.46 12.05
CA ARG A 91 2.77 17.66 12.46
C ARG A 91 3.38 18.92 11.86
N ALA A 92 4.70 19.11 12.01
CA ALA A 92 5.38 20.26 11.42
C ALA A 92 5.29 20.29 9.88
N LEU A 93 5.25 19.12 9.23
CA LEU A 93 5.03 18.99 7.79
C LEU A 93 3.59 19.34 7.38
N ALA A 94 2.60 18.99 8.21
CA ALA A 94 1.21 19.37 7.99
C ALA A 94 1.07 20.90 8.02
N ASP A 95 1.59 21.53 9.07
CA ASP A 95 1.55 22.99 9.25
C ASP A 95 2.20 23.70 8.06
N ARG A 96 3.42 23.30 7.67
CA ARG A 96 4.12 23.91 6.53
C ARG A 96 3.38 23.80 5.21
N GLN A 97 2.72 22.66 4.94
CA GLN A 97 1.96 22.52 3.70
C GLN A 97 0.65 23.28 3.72
N ILE A 98 0.00 23.42 4.88
CA ILE A 98 -1.17 24.28 5.02
C ILE A 98 -0.78 25.74 4.76
N ASP A 99 0.36 26.20 5.28
CA ASP A 99 0.88 27.55 5.06
C ASP A 99 1.10 27.89 3.56
N GLU A 100 1.27 26.89 2.69
CA GLU A 100 1.45 27.09 1.24
C GLU A 100 0.18 27.62 0.55
N PHE A 101 -1.02 27.33 1.08
CA PHE A 101 -2.29 27.67 0.43
C PHE A 101 -3.33 28.36 1.33
N ILE A 102 -3.08 28.48 2.64
CA ILE A 102 -4.09 28.97 3.60
C ILE A 102 -4.58 30.39 3.27
N ASP A 103 -3.70 31.26 2.76
CA ASP A 103 -4.01 32.66 2.42
C ASP A 103 -4.89 32.79 1.16
N GLU A 104 -5.00 31.75 0.34
CA GLU A 104 -5.83 31.76 -0.88
C GLU A 104 -7.33 31.63 -0.56
N GLY A 105 -7.68 31.13 0.64
CA GLY A 105 -9.06 30.95 1.09
C GLY A 105 -9.83 29.81 0.39
N ALA A 106 -9.21 29.13 -0.58
CA ALA A 106 -9.71 27.95 -1.25
C ALA A 106 -8.54 27.09 -1.75
N PHE A 107 -8.72 25.77 -1.79
CA PHE A 107 -7.70 24.84 -2.29
C PHE A 107 -8.35 23.54 -2.80
N GLU A 108 -7.62 22.78 -3.61
CA GLU A 108 -8.02 21.42 -4.00
C GLU A 108 -7.27 20.43 -3.11
N VAL A 109 -8.00 19.63 -2.34
CA VAL A 109 -7.42 18.79 -1.29
C VAL A 109 -6.42 17.76 -1.82
N GLY A 110 -6.67 17.17 -2.99
CA GLY A 110 -5.78 16.17 -3.59
C GLY A 110 -4.43 16.76 -3.99
N ALA A 111 -4.47 17.69 -4.93
CA ALA A 111 -3.33 18.31 -5.58
C ALA A 111 -2.56 19.27 -4.67
N HIS A 112 -3.25 20.05 -3.82
CA HIS A 112 -2.57 21.03 -2.97
C HIS A 112 -2.13 20.47 -1.61
N TYR A 113 -2.68 19.34 -1.15
CA TYR A 113 -2.36 18.81 0.17
C TYR A 113 -2.14 17.29 0.23
N ALA A 114 -3.16 16.48 0.00
CA ALA A 114 -3.18 15.06 0.35
C ALA A 114 -2.09 14.24 -0.38
N ASN A 115 -1.91 14.45 -1.69
CA ASN A 115 -0.92 13.72 -2.48
C ASN A 115 0.51 14.03 -2.00
N SER A 116 0.81 15.31 -1.85
CA SER A 116 2.12 15.77 -1.42
C SER A 116 2.41 15.39 0.04
N PHE A 117 1.47 15.63 0.94
CA PHE A 117 1.63 15.32 2.36
C PHE A 117 1.86 13.84 2.58
N SER A 118 1.04 12.99 1.96
CA SER A 118 1.21 11.53 2.08
C SER A 118 2.58 11.08 1.55
N LEU A 119 2.98 11.53 0.36
CA LEU A 119 4.28 11.22 -0.23
C LEU A 119 5.44 11.63 0.68
N LEU A 120 5.40 12.85 1.24
CA LEU A 120 6.46 13.37 2.09
C LEU A 120 6.53 12.66 3.45
N VAL A 121 5.39 12.23 4.00
CA VAL A 121 5.33 11.43 5.23
C VAL A 121 5.98 10.07 5.01
N ILE A 122 5.62 9.33 3.95
CA ILE A 122 6.23 8.02 3.69
C ILE A 122 7.72 8.16 3.32
N ALA A 123 8.10 9.23 2.61
CA ALA A 123 9.49 9.55 2.33
C ALA A 123 10.29 9.78 3.63
N ASP A 124 9.74 10.54 4.59
CA ASP A 124 10.37 10.75 5.90
C ASP A 124 10.48 9.46 6.70
N LEU A 125 9.41 8.68 6.74
CA LEU A 125 9.35 7.41 7.47
C LEU A 125 10.42 6.44 6.98
N LEU A 126 10.58 6.31 5.65
CA LEU A 126 11.61 5.44 5.07
C LEU A 126 13.03 6.01 5.27
N GLY A 127 13.19 7.32 5.37
CA GLY A 127 14.50 7.98 5.46
C GLY A 127 15.04 8.48 4.12
N VAL A 128 14.14 8.81 3.19
CA VAL A 128 14.51 9.48 1.94
C VAL A 128 15.12 10.86 2.27
N PRO A 129 16.33 11.17 1.77
CA PRO A 129 16.99 12.45 2.04
C PRO A 129 16.13 13.65 1.61
N GLU A 130 16.12 14.71 2.42
CA GLU A 130 15.31 15.91 2.16
C GLU A 130 15.56 16.52 0.78
N LYS A 131 16.83 16.59 0.36
CA LYS A 131 17.26 17.08 -0.96
C LYS A 131 16.64 16.33 -2.15
N ASP A 132 16.21 15.09 -1.96
CA ASP A 132 15.68 14.23 -3.02
C ASP A 132 14.13 14.26 -3.04
N ARG A 133 13.48 14.81 -2.01
CA ARG A 133 12.01 14.78 -1.88
C ARG A 133 11.29 15.56 -2.97
N GLU A 134 11.87 16.67 -3.44
CA GLU A 134 11.32 17.45 -4.56
C GLU A 134 11.36 16.64 -5.87
N GLU A 135 12.42 15.86 -6.11
CA GLU A 135 12.50 14.95 -7.25
C GLU A 135 11.40 13.89 -7.17
N PHE A 136 11.17 13.28 -6.00
CA PHE A 136 10.10 12.30 -5.80
C PHE A 136 8.72 12.91 -6.08
N ARG A 137 8.44 14.13 -5.60
CA ARG A 137 7.17 14.83 -5.89
C ARG A 137 6.93 14.99 -7.39
N LYS A 138 7.96 15.41 -8.13
CA LYS A 138 7.89 15.63 -9.58
C LYS A 138 7.75 14.33 -10.37
N GLN A 139 8.58 13.34 -10.07
CA GLN A 139 8.61 12.06 -10.78
C GLN A 139 7.35 11.22 -10.56
N LEU A 140 6.75 11.32 -9.37
CA LEU A 140 5.55 10.55 -9.01
C LEU A 140 4.26 11.35 -9.21
N GLY A 141 4.35 12.56 -9.76
CA GLY A 141 3.19 13.37 -10.09
C GLY A 141 2.38 13.86 -8.89
N ALA A 142 2.99 14.01 -7.71
CA ALA A 142 2.28 14.46 -6.51
C ALA A 142 1.79 15.92 -6.58
N GLU A 143 2.27 16.69 -7.56
CA GLU A 143 1.80 18.05 -7.88
C GLU A 143 0.65 18.05 -8.90
N LYS A 144 0.26 16.88 -9.42
CA LYS A 144 -0.83 16.76 -10.40
C LYS A 144 -2.12 16.33 -9.71
N PRO A 145 -3.29 16.72 -10.24
CA PRO A 145 -4.56 16.14 -9.84
C PRO A 145 -4.51 14.62 -9.99
N THR A 146 -5.10 13.89 -9.05
CA THR A 146 -5.36 12.45 -9.21
C THR A 146 -6.18 12.23 -10.48
N PRO A 147 -5.74 11.38 -11.42
CA PRO A 147 -6.52 11.07 -12.60
C PRO A 147 -7.85 10.42 -12.20
N ASP A 148 -8.90 10.70 -12.97
CA ASP A 148 -10.19 10.04 -12.81
C ASP A 148 -10.07 8.52 -13.01
N VAL A 149 -10.97 7.75 -12.38
CA VAL A 149 -11.04 6.30 -12.56
C VAL A 149 -11.23 5.97 -14.04
N GLY A 150 -10.18 5.45 -14.68
CA GLY A 150 -10.19 5.04 -16.08
C GLY A 150 -9.34 5.90 -17.02
N GLU A 151 -8.77 7.01 -16.56
CA GLU A 151 -7.75 7.73 -17.35
C GLU A 151 -6.37 7.11 -17.13
N PRO A 152 -5.62 6.79 -18.21
CA PRO A 152 -4.20 6.49 -18.08
C PRO A 152 -3.53 7.73 -17.47
N SER A 153 -2.98 7.58 -16.27
CA SER A 153 -2.00 8.53 -15.75
C SER A 153 -1.00 8.83 -16.87
N GLN A 154 -0.96 10.08 -17.34
CA GLN A 154 0.13 10.54 -18.21
C GLN A 154 1.38 10.62 -17.34
N ALA A 155 1.94 9.44 -17.07
CA ALA A 155 3.21 9.29 -16.39
C ALA A 155 4.29 9.95 -17.24
N ALA A 156 5.23 10.58 -16.54
CA ALA A 156 6.45 11.12 -17.07
C ALA A 156 7.18 10.13 -18.00
N SER A 157 8.16 10.61 -18.76
CA SER A 157 8.97 9.85 -19.72
C SER A 157 9.75 8.63 -19.16
N SER A 158 9.53 8.23 -17.91
CA SER A 158 10.11 7.07 -17.22
C SER A 158 9.07 6.37 -16.35
N ASN A 159 9.13 5.04 -16.27
CA ASN A 159 8.26 4.21 -15.41
C ASN A 159 8.46 4.59 -13.93
N PRO A 160 7.43 5.05 -13.20
CA PRO A 160 7.54 5.45 -11.79
C PRO A 160 8.14 4.36 -10.88
N LEU A 161 7.84 3.08 -11.15
CA LEU A 161 8.41 1.97 -10.39
C LEU A 161 9.91 1.80 -10.66
N GLU A 162 10.36 2.02 -11.89
CA GLU A 162 11.78 1.96 -12.24
C GLU A 162 12.55 3.09 -11.55
N PHE A 163 11.97 4.29 -11.49
CA PHE A 163 12.53 5.39 -10.69
C PHE A 163 12.69 5.00 -9.22
N LEU A 164 11.63 4.45 -8.60
CA LEU A 164 11.66 4.01 -7.20
C LEU A 164 12.72 2.92 -7.00
N TYR A 165 12.73 1.87 -7.82
CA TYR A 165 13.70 0.77 -7.70
C TYR A 165 15.14 1.28 -7.78
N ARG A 166 15.45 2.15 -8.76
CA ARG A 166 16.78 2.74 -8.89
C ARG A 166 17.17 3.52 -7.63
N ARG A 167 16.31 4.44 -7.18
CA ARG A 167 16.61 5.29 -6.01
C ARG A 167 16.73 4.49 -4.72
N PHE A 168 15.85 3.51 -4.50
CA PHE A 168 15.93 2.68 -3.31
C PHE A 168 17.12 1.73 -3.33
N ALA A 169 17.53 1.20 -4.50
CA ALA A 169 18.77 0.43 -4.59
C ALA A 169 19.99 1.29 -4.15
N GLU A 170 20.10 2.52 -4.67
CA GLU A 170 21.16 3.47 -4.27
C GLU A 170 21.15 3.75 -2.75
N TYR A 171 19.96 3.97 -2.16
CA TYR A 171 19.85 4.20 -0.72
C TYR A 171 20.18 2.96 0.10
N ILE A 172 19.75 1.77 -0.29
CA ILE A 172 20.06 0.54 0.43
C ILE A 172 21.57 0.25 0.43
N GLU A 173 22.25 0.42 -0.70
CA GLU A 173 23.72 0.29 -0.76
C GLU A 173 24.45 1.32 0.10
N ASP A 174 23.98 2.57 0.09
CA ASP A 174 24.47 3.63 0.96
C ASP A 174 24.28 3.28 2.44
N ARG A 175 23.12 2.75 2.84
CA ARG A 175 22.85 2.33 4.23
C ARG A 175 23.62 1.07 4.65
N ARG A 176 23.91 0.16 3.72
CA ARG A 176 24.80 -1.00 3.98
C ARG A 176 26.24 -0.56 4.28
N ARG A 177 26.71 0.52 3.63
CA ARG A 177 28.05 1.09 3.84
C ARG A 177 28.11 1.99 5.07
N GLU A 178 27.11 2.86 5.22
CA GLU A 178 27.00 3.86 6.28
C GLU A 178 25.61 3.80 6.94
N PRO A 179 25.42 2.85 7.88
CA PRO A 179 24.18 2.68 8.63
C PRO A 179 23.79 3.94 9.42
N ARG A 180 22.50 4.24 9.48
CA ARG A 180 21.95 5.34 10.28
C ARG A 180 20.63 4.95 10.94
N ALA A 181 20.04 5.86 11.72
CA ALA A 181 18.77 5.59 12.41
C ALA A 181 17.57 5.90 11.51
N ASP A 182 17.31 5.05 10.51
CA ASP A 182 16.14 5.12 9.62
C ASP A 182 15.64 3.72 9.20
N VAL A 183 14.41 3.65 8.68
CA VAL A 183 13.79 2.38 8.28
C VAL A 183 14.53 1.73 7.10
N LEU A 184 15.09 2.52 6.18
CA LEU A 184 15.92 1.98 5.12
C LEU A 184 17.18 1.29 5.65
N THR A 185 17.75 1.74 6.77
CA THR A 185 18.86 1.02 7.43
C THR A 185 18.39 -0.30 8.01
N ASP A 186 17.23 -0.30 8.69
CA ASP A 186 16.67 -1.53 9.24
C ASP A 186 16.40 -2.57 8.15
N LEU A 187 15.88 -2.14 6.99
CA LEU A 187 15.69 -2.98 5.81
C LEU A 187 17.02 -3.42 5.18
N ALA A 188 17.97 -2.49 5.03
CA ALA A 188 19.27 -2.75 4.40
C ALA A 188 20.11 -3.80 5.14
N LEU A 189 19.96 -3.84 6.48
CA LEU A 189 20.65 -4.75 7.40
C LEU A 189 19.77 -5.92 7.87
N ALA A 190 18.54 -6.04 7.35
CA ALA A 190 17.67 -7.17 7.66
C ALA A 190 18.26 -8.46 7.09
N THR A 191 18.12 -9.56 7.84
CA THR A 191 18.47 -10.91 7.42
C THR A 191 17.23 -11.77 7.37
N TYR A 192 17.25 -12.81 6.55
CA TYR A 192 16.24 -13.85 6.59
C TYR A 192 16.31 -14.64 7.91
N PRO A 193 15.29 -15.48 8.21
CA PRO A 193 15.29 -16.31 9.42
C PRO A 193 16.50 -17.25 9.56
N ASP A 194 17.13 -17.62 8.44
CA ASP A 194 18.35 -18.43 8.38
C ASP A 194 19.65 -17.62 8.49
N GLU A 195 19.53 -16.33 8.84
CA GLU A 195 20.62 -15.35 8.96
C GLU A 195 21.30 -14.95 7.64
N SER A 196 20.84 -15.48 6.50
CA SER A 196 21.35 -15.05 5.20
C SER A 196 20.93 -13.62 4.87
N THR A 197 21.79 -12.91 4.13
CA THR A 197 21.53 -11.53 3.71
C THR A 197 20.73 -11.52 2.41
N PRO A 198 19.58 -10.82 2.34
CA PRO A 198 18.82 -10.71 1.11
C PRO A 198 19.59 -9.94 0.03
N GLU A 199 19.37 -10.33 -1.22
CA GLU A 199 19.90 -9.61 -2.37
C GLU A 199 19.42 -8.16 -2.38
N LEU A 200 20.25 -7.25 -2.91
CA LEU A 200 19.95 -5.82 -2.98
C LEU A 200 18.59 -5.56 -3.65
N GLU A 201 18.34 -6.27 -4.74
CA GLU A 201 17.13 -6.13 -5.54
C GLU A 201 15.85 -6.45 -4.74
N VAL A 202 15.88 -7.50 -3.90
CA VAL A 202 14.73 -7.87 -3.05
C VAL A 202 14.43 -6.76 -2.05
N VAL A 203 15.45 -6.21 -1.40
CA VAL A 203 15.28 -5.15 -0.41
C VAL A 203 14.82 -3.84 -1.07
N ALA A 204 15.38 -3.50 -2.24
CA ALA A 204 14.98 -2.32 -3.00
C ALA A 204 13.52 -2.42 -3.48
N ARG A 205 13.10 -3.58 -3.99
CA ARG A 205 11.71 -3.83 -4.40
C ARG A 205 10.75 -3.70 -3.21
N LEU A 206 11.12 -4.26 -2.06
CA LEU A 206 10.33 -4.16 -0.83
C LEU A 206 10.19 -2.70 -0.36
N ALA A 207 11.28 -1.92 -0.38
CA ALA A 207 11.25 -0.50 -0.05
C ALA A 207 10.37 0.31 -1.02
N SER A 208 10.49 0.06 -2.33
CA SER A 208 9.62 0.67 -3.34
C SER A 208 8.15 0.33 -3.14
N PHE A 209 7.83 -0.93 -2.81
CA PHE A 209 6.47 -1.35 -2.50
C PHE A 209 5.90 -0.62 -1.27
N LEU A 210 6.67 -0.55 -0.17
CA LEU A 210 6.24 0.20 1.03
C LEU A 210 5.98 1.68 0.72
N PHE A 211 6.83 2.29 -0.09
CA PHE A 211 6.66 3.68 -0.52
C PHE A 211 5.39 3.88 -1.33
N ALA A 212 5.18 3.04 -2.35
CA ALA A 212 4.03 3.14 -3.25
C ALA A 212 2.70 2.82 -2.53
N ALA A 213 2.67 1.77 -1.71
CA ALA A 213 1.46 1.31 -1.02
C ALA A 213 0.94 2.33 0.02
N GLY A 214 1.86 3.03 0.71
CA GLY A 214 1.50 4.03 1.71
C GLY A 214 1.11 5.40 1.13
N GLY A 215 1.57 5.74 -0.07
CA GLY A 215 1.34 7.07 -0.66
C GLY A 215 -0.12 7.32 -1.05
N ASP A 216 -0.62 6.59 -2.04
CA ASP A 216 -1.93 6.86 -2.66
C ASP A 216 -3.11 6.55 -1.72
N THR A 217 -3.02 5.47 -0.95
CA THR A 217 -4.09 5.07 -0.02
C THR A 217 -4.32 6.08 1.10
N THR A 218 -3.23 6.59 1.70
CA THR A 218 -3.31 7.64 2.73
C THR A 218 -3.77 8.98 2.14
N ALA A 219 -3.35 9.35 0.93
CA ALA A 219 -3.82 10.56 0.26
C ALA A 219 -5.34 10.52 0.03
N ARG A 220 -5.87 9.39 -0.45
CA ARG A 220 -7.32 9.19 -0.64
C ARG A 220 -8.09 9.28 0.67
N LEU A 221 -7.58 8.68 1.75
CA LEU A 221 -8.22 8.76 3.06
C LEU A 221 -8.30 10.20 3.57
N ILE A 222 -7.21 10.97 3.41
CA ILE A 222 -7.17 12.41 3.77
C ILE A 222 -8.24 13.16 2.95
N ALA A 223 -8.28 12.96 1.64
CA ALA A 223 -9.26 13.61 0.77
C ALA A 223 -10.70 13.27 1.17
N SER A 224 -11.00 11.99 1.42
CA SER A 224 -12.32 11.54 1.88
C SER A 224 -12.68 12.12 3.25
N GLY A 225 -11.76 12.12 4.22
CA GLY A 225 -11.99 12.71 5.53
C GLY A 225 -12.27 14.21 5.44
N MET A 226 -11.49 14.94 4.63
CA MET A 226 -11.71 16.37 4.39
C MET A 226 -13.05 16.65 3.72
N ARG A 227 -13.47 15.83 2.76
CA ARG A 227 -14.80 15.90 2.13
C ARG A 227 -15.91 15.71 3.17
N ILE A 228 -15.83 14.66 3.99
CA ILE A 228 -16.81 14.39 5.05
C ILE A 228 -16.89 15.58 6.02
N LEU A 229 -15.76 16.13 6.44
CA LEU A 229 -15.74 17.31 7.32
C LEU A 229 -16.37 18.52 6.63
N ALA A 230 -16.03 18.80 5.37
CA ALA A 230 -16.56 19.93 4.60
C ALA A 230 -18.07 19.86 4.42
N GLU A 231 -18.63 18.65 4.25
CA GLU A 231 -20.06 18.40 4.09
C GLU A 231 -20.84 18.38 5.43
N ASN A 232 -20.16 18.25 6.57
CA ASN A 232 -20.77 18.09 7.89
C ASN A 232 -20.23 19.09 8.94
N PRO A 233 -20.72 20.34 8.98
CA PRO A 233 -20.25 21.36 9.92
C PRO A 233 -20.38 20.96 11.41
N GLU A 234 -21.46 20.27 11.78
CA GLU A 234 -21.67 19.80 13.16
C GLU A 234 -20.59 18.82 13.62
N LEU A 235 -20.10 17.98 12.70
CA LEU A 235 -19.00 17.06 12.97
C LEU A 235 -17.68 17.82 13.17
N GLN A 236 -17.46 18.91 12.42
CA GLN A 236 -16.30 19.77 12.66
C GLN A 236 -16.33 20.39 14.06
N ASP A 237 -17.49 20.91 14.47
CA ASP A 237 -17.66 21.53 15.79
C ASP A 237 -17.47 20.51 16.92
N LEU A 238 -17.99 19.30 16.75
CA LEU A 238 -17.78 18.18 17.67
C LEU A 238 -16.29 17.87 17.83
N LEU A 239 -15.54 17.71 16.73
CA LEU A 239 -14.13 17.35 16.77
C LEU A 239 -13.24 18.49 17.28
N ARG A 240 -13.59 19.75 17.01
CA ARG A 240 -12.91 20.91 17.62
C ARG A 240 -13.16 21.00 19.12
N GLY A 241 -14.38 20.67 19.56
CA GLY A 241 -14.75 20.65 20.98
C GLY A 241 -14.18 19.46 21.76
N ASP A 242 -13.95 18.33 21.10
CA ASP A 242 -13.40 17.11 21.69
C ASP A 242 -12.37 16.44 20.76
N PRO A 243 -11.11 16.93 20.72
CA PRO A 243 -10.05 16.38 19.87
C PRO A 243 -9.72 14.90 20.15
N GLY A 244 -10.12 14.36 21.31
CA GLY A 244 -9.97 12.95 21.64
C GLY A 244 -10.71 12.01 20.68
N ARG A 245 -11.72 12.53 19.95
CA ARG A 245 -12.52 11.78 18.98
C ARG A 245 -11.95 11.74 17.57
N ILE A 246 -10.83 12.41 17.31
CA ILE A 246 -10.20 12.39 15.98
C ILE A 246 -9.82 10.96 15.57
N GLY A 247 -9.39 10.13 16.52
CA GLY A 247 -9.12 8.70 16.26
C GLY A 247 -10.36 7.96 15.77
N ASP A 248 -11.48 8.08 16.47
CA ASP A 248 -12.76 7.47 16.08
C ASP A 248 -13.23 7.96 14.71
N PHE A 249 -13.05 9.26 14.41
CA PHE A 249 -13.36 9.81 13.10
C PHE A 249 -12.51 9.18 11.98
N VAL A 250 -11.21 8.96 12.21
CA VAL A 250 -10.33 8.31 11.24
C VAL A 250 -10.77 6.86 11.00
N GLU A 251 -11.08 6.11 12.04
CA GLU A 251 -11.58 4.73 11.92
C GLU A 251 -12.93 4.66 11.18
N GLU A 252 -13.85 5.57 11.46
CA GLU A 252 -15.14 5.63 10.76
C GLU A 252 -14.98 6.08 9.31
N THR A 253 -14.02 6.96 9.02
CA THR A 253 -13.66 7.33 7.64
C THR A 253 -13.09 6.13 6.89
N LEU A 254 -12.22 5.33 7.51
CA LEU A 254 -11.70 4.09 6.93
C LEU A 254 -12.83 3.10 6.62
N ARG A 255 -13.82 3.00 7.50
CA ARG A 255 -14.98 2.10 7.34
C ARG A 255 -15.88 2.54 6.19
N LEU A 256 -16.19 3.84 6.09
CA LEU A 256 -17.09 4.41 5.08
C LEU A 256 -16.40 4.57 3.71
N GLU A 257 -15.16 5.00 3.71
CA GLU A 257 -14.40 5.41 2.53
C GLU A 257 -13.06 4.69 2.46
N SER A 258 -13.11 3.36 2.53
CA SER A 258 -11.92 2.51 2.39
C SER A 258 -11.12 2.89 1.13
N PRO A 259 -9.82 3.25 1.26
CA PRO A 259 -8.99 3.58 0.11
C PRO A 259 -8.76 2.41 -0.84
N THR A 260 -8.81 1.19 -0.31
CA THR A 260 -8.69 -0.06 -1.05
C THR A 260 -10.08 -0.66 -1.23
N LYS A 261 -10.68 -0.45 -2.40
CA LYS A 261 -12.06 -0.90 -2.68
C LYS A 261 -12.18 -2.41 -2.93
N SER A 262 -11.09 -3.05 -3.34
CA SER A 262 -11.04 -4.48 -3.61
C SER A 262 -9.66 -5.04 -3.28
N ASP A 263 -9.65 -6.22 -2.67
CA ASP A 263 -8.48 -7.11 -2.61
C ASP A 263 -8.88 -8.44 -3.29
N PHE A 264 -7.93 -9.16 -3.87
CA PHE A 264 -8.20 -10.32 -4.70
C PHE A 264 -7.52 -11.58 -4.18
N ARG A 265 -8.15 -12.73 -4.40
CA ARG A 265 -7.52 -14.04 -4.27
C ARG A 265 -7.77 -14.88 -5.50
N LEU A 266 -6.90 -15.84 -5.75
CA LEU A 266 -7.12 -16.89 -6.74
C LEU A 266 -7.44 -18.19 -6.02
N THR A 267 -8.61 -18.77 -6.30
CA THR A 267 -9.02 -20.05 -5.73
C THR A 267 -8.08 -21.16 -6.20
N ARG A 268 -7.31 -21.74 -5.28
CA ARG A 268 -6.37 -22.85 -5.53
C ARG A 268 -7.11 -24.16 -5.74
N VAL A 269 -8.08 -24.45 -4.87
CA VAL A 269 -8.88 -25.68 -4.90
C VAL A 269 -10.36 -25.36 -4.91
N THR A 270 -11.15 -26.14 -5.65
CA THR A 270 -12.61 -26.00 -5.65
C THR A 270 -13.12 -26.11 -4.21
N THR A 271 -13.77 -25.06 -3.72
CA THR A 271 -14.22 -24.95 -2.33
C THR A 271 -15.61 -24.30 -2.26
N THR A 272 -16.17 -24.13 -1.07
CA THR A 272 -17.46 -23.46 -0.86
C THR A 272 -17.31 -22.31 0.13
N VAL A 273 -17.85 -21.13 -0.20
CA VAL A 273 -17.90 -19.97 0.69
C VAL A 273 -19.34 -19.46 0.73
N GLY A 274 -19.89 -19.22 1.92
CA GLY A 274 -21.28 -18.73 2.05
C GLY A 274 -22.33 -19.64 1.39
N GLY A 275 -22.05 -20.94 1.27
CA GLY A 275 -22.91 -21.92 0.58
C GLY A 275 -22.84 -21.89 -0.96
N VAL A 276 -21.93 -21.11 -1.54
CA VAL A 276 -21.67 -21.05 -2.98
C VAL A 276 -20.38 -21.79 -3.31
N GLU A 277 -20.46 -22.74 -4.24
CA GLU A 277 -19.27 -23.43 -4.77
C GLU A 277 -18.44 -22.45 -5.61
N ILE A 278 -17.14 -22.40 -5.35
CA ILE A 278 -16.15 -21.59 -6.05
C ILE A 278 -15.15 -22.55 -6.71
N PRO A 279 -15.20 -22.73 -8.03
CA PRO A 279 -14.27 -23.59 -8.76
C PRO A 279 -12.81 -23.11 -8.66
N ALA A 280 -11.86 -24.03 -8.71
CA ALA A 280 -10.44 -23.72 -8.83
C ALA A 280 -10.15 -22.83 -10.06
N GLY A 281 -9.19 -21.91 -9.91
CA GLY A 281 -8.86 -20.89 -10.93
C GLY A 281 -9.81 -19.68 -10.96
N THR A 282 -10.82 -19.64 -10.10
CA THR A 282 -11.69 -18.48 -9.98
C THR A 282 -10.99 -17.36 -9.21
N THR A 283 -10.91 -16.16 -9.78
CA THR A 283 -10.56 -14.97 -9.00
C THR A 283 -11.73 -14.56 -8.11
N VAL A 284 -11.49 -14.35 -6.83
CA VAL A 284 -12.44 -13.81 -5.87
C VAL A 284 -12.02 -12.39 -5.49
N ALA A 285 -12.97 -11.45 -5.55
CA ALA A 285 -12.77 -10.07 -5.15
C ALA A 285 -13.48 -9.82 -3.81
N MET A 286 -12.74 -9.43 -2.78
CA MET A 286 -13.24 -9.05 -1.48
C MET A 286 -13.33 -7.54 -1.41
N HIS A 287 -14.44 -6.99 -0.92
CA HIS A 287 -14.69 -5.54 -0.91
C HIS A 287 -14.68 -4.99 0.53
N PRO A 288 -13.50 -4.73 1.13
CA PRO A 288 -13.42 -4.15 2.47
C PRO A 288 -13.89 -2.68 2.41
N GLY A 289 -15.11 -2.41 2.89
CA GLY A 289 -15.66 -1.05 2.97
C GLY A 289 -16.81 -0.74 2.01
N GLN A 290 -17.57 -1.75 1.56
CA GLN A 290 -18.90 -1.58 0.96
C GLN A 290 -19.94 -2.41 1.70
#